data_AF-A0A9Q7JZP6-F1
#
_entry.id   AF-A0A9Q7JZP6-F1
#
_cell.length_a   1.000
_cell.length_b   1.000
_cell.length_c   1.000
_cell.angle_alpha   90.00
_cell.angle_beta   90.00
_cell.angle_gamma   90.00
#
_symmetry.space_group_name_H-M   'P 1'
#
loop_
_entity.id
_entity.type
_entity.pdbx_description
1 polymer ?
#
loop_
_entity_poly.entity_id
_entity_poly.type
_entity_poly.pdbx_seq_one_letter_code
_entity_poly.pdbx_strand_id
1 'polypeptide(L)' 'MTKNRLTREQAIEKFKEELSPFIVRTDKAWDTDPIAYKIFASNDDENHIEQGEFGYKDYSKPDTFLHRLRRIKESLSGH' A
#
# COMPACT_ATOMS: atom_id res chain seq x y z
N MET A 1 -13.67 23.35 3.13
CA MET A 1 -12.51 22.49 3.51
C MET A 1 -12.38 21.42 2.45
N THR A 2 -11.38 21.51 1.57
CA THR A 2 -11.14 20.51 0.53
C THR A 2 -10.87 19.18 1.23
N LYS A 3 -11.77 18.21 1.09
CA LYS A 3 -11.56 16.86 1.62
C LYS A 3 -10.42 16.28 0.79
N ASN A 4 -9.19 16.37 1.31
CA ASN A 4 -7.97 15.91 0.64
C ASN A 4 -8.00 14.38 0.58
N ARG A 5 -8.74 13.83 -0.37
CA ARG A 5 -8.92 12.39 -0.57
C ARG A 5 -7.95 11.92 -1.63
N LEU A 6 -7.24 10.83 -1.34
CA LEU A 6 -6.38 10.20 -2.34
C LEU A 6 -7.24 9.49 -3.38
N THR A 7 -6.86 9.62 -4.65
CA THR A 7 -7.29 8.70 -5.70
C THR A 7 -6.60 7.34 -5.51
N ARG A 8 -7.09 6.29 -6.20
CA ARG A 8 -6.47 4.96 -6.16
C ARG A 8 -5.01 5.02 -6.62
N GLU A 9 -4.75 5.72 -7.72
CA GLU A 9 -3.40 5.90 -8.26
C GLU A 9 -2.48 6.59 -7.26
N GLN A 10 -2.92 7.69 -6.65
CA GLN A 10 -2.16 8.39 -5.61
C GLN A 10 -1.89 7.48 -4.39
N ALA A 11 -2.85 6.64 -4.02
CA ALA A 11 -2.67 5.68 -2.93
C ALA A 11 -1.63 4.59 -3.29
N ILE A 12 -1.63 4.09 -4.53
CA ILE A 12 -0.64 3.11 -5.02
C ILE A 12 0.76 3.72 -5.06
N GLU A 13 0.90 4.98 -5.50
CA GLU A 13 2.18 5.70 -5.47
C GLU A 13 2.69 5.84 -4.03
N LYS A 14 1.82 6.31 -3.12
CA LYS A 14 2.14 6.43 -1.70
C LYS A 14 2.53 5.10 -1.05
N PHE A 15 1.91 4.01 -1.48
CA PHE A 15 2.25 2.65 -1.07
C PHE A 15 3.72 2.33 -1.34
N LYS A 16 4.17 2.58 -2.57
CA LYS A 16 5.53 2.30 -3.02
C LYS A 16 6.55 3.22 -2.35
N GLU A 17 6.19 4.49 -2.17
CA GLU A 17 7.05 5.47 -1.49
C GLU A 17 7.27 5.10 -0.01
N GLU A 18 6.19 4.91 0.76
CA GLU A 18 6.29 4.72 2.20
C GLU A 18 6.92 3.36 2.56
N LEU A 19 6.60 2.30 1.80
CA LEU A 19 7.11 0.95 2.06
C LEU A 19 8.50 0.68 1.48
N SER A 20 9.13 1.63 0.80
CA SER A 20 10.53 1.50 0.38
C SER A 20 11.43 1.19 1.60
N PRO A 21 12.36 0.21 1.53
CA PRO A 21 12.89 -0.43 0.32
C PRO A 21 12.15 -1.68 -0.18
N PHE A 22 11.02 -2.05 0.42
CA PHE A 22 10.28 -3.26 0.01
C PHE A 22 9.62 -3.09 -1.36
N ILE A 23 9.50 -4.19 -2.10
CA ILE A 23 8.87 -4.20 -3.43
C ILE A 23 7.37 -4.41 -3.27
N VAL A 24 6.58 -3.39 -3.63
CA VAL A 24 5.12 -3.45 -3.58
C VAL A 24 4.55 -3.72 -4.97
N ARG A 25 3.78 -4.81 -5.11
CA ARG A 25 3.00 -5.12 -6.31
C ARG A 25 1.53 -5.03 -5.97
N THR A 26 0.77 -4.25 -6.74
CA THR A 26 -0.68 -4.11 -6.60
C THR A 26 -1.39 -4.77 -7.78
N ASP A 27 -2.69 -5.06 -7.65
CA ASP A 27 -3.49 -5.51 -8.78
C ASP A 27 -3.49 -4.47 -9.93
N LYS A 28 -3.76 -4.94 -11.15
CA LYS A 28 -3.78 -4.10 -12.36
C LYS A 28 -5.03 -3.23 -12.37
N ALA A 29 -4.86 -1.96 -11.96
CA ALA A 29 -5.43 -0.67 -12.40
C ALA A 29 -6.87 -0.51 -12.94
N TRP A 30 -7.62 -1.56 -13.26
CA TRP A 30 -8.98 -1.47 -13.79
C TRP A 30 -9.98 -1.52 -12.64
N ASP A 31 -10.20 -0.35 -12.03
CA ASP A 31 -11.43 0.12 -11.37
C ASP A 31 -12.09 -0.77 -10.29
N THR A 32 -11.43 -1.81 -9.80
CA THR A 32 -12.02 -2.69 -8.78
C THR A 32 -11.42 -2.38 -7.43
N ASP A 33 -12.15 -1.62 -6.61
CA ASP A 33 -11.96 -1.64 -5.16
C ASP A 33 -12.15 -3.07 -4.64
N PRO A 34 -11.31 -3.54 -3.69
CA PRO A 34 -10.20 -2.84 -3.03
C PRO A 34 -8.88 -2.81 -3.83
N ILE A 35 -7.91 -2.01 -3.38
CA ILE A 35 -6.50 -2.14 -3.82
C ILE A 35 -5.90 -3.37 -3.16
N ALA A 36 -5.74 -4.45 -3.90
CA ALA A 36 -5.01 -5.62 -3.42
C ALA A 36 -3.51 -5.38 -3.58
N TYR A 37 -2.73 -5.68 -2.54
CA TYR A 37 -1.28 -5.50 -2.55
C TYR A 37 -0.55 -6.74 -2.05
N LYS A 38 0.67 -6.92 -2.55
CA LYS A 38 1.65 -7.90 -2.12
C LYS A 38 3.00 -7.21 -1.96
N ILE A 39 3.69 -7.50 -0.87
CA ILE A 39 4.98 -6.94 -0.51
C ILE A 39 6.02 -8.05 -0.57
N PHE A 40 7.17 -7.77 -1.18
CA PHE A 40 8.29 -8.68 -1.32
C PHE A 40 9.55 -8.03 -0.73
N ALA A 41 10.45 -8.86 -0.18
CA ALA A 41 11.73 -8.40 0.36
C ALA A 41 12.65 -7.88 -0.76
N SER A 42 12.64 -8.52 -1.92
CA SER A 42 13.38 -8.12 -3.11
C SER A 42 12.56 -8.36 -4.39
N ASN A 43 13.06 -7.92 -5.55
CA ASN A 43 12.37 -8.15 -6.83
C ASN A 43 12.53 -9.59 -7.35
N ASP A 44 13.52 -10.32 -6.83
CA ASP A 44 13.82 -11.71 -7.20
C ASP A 44 13.01 -12.72 -6.36
N ASP A 45 12.44 -12.27 -5.23
CA ASP A 45 11.60 -13.11 -4.39
C ASP A 45 10.32 -13.54 -5.11
N GLU A 46 10.11 -14.86 -5.20
CA GLU A 46 8.86 -15.45 -5.68
C GLU A 46 7.75 -15.40 -4.63
N ASN A 47 8.11 -15.43 -3.35
CA ASN A 47 7.17 -15.41 -2.23
C ASN A 47 7.02 -14.00 -1.65
N HIS A 48 5.77 -13.57 -1.47
CA HIS A 48 5.50 -12.33 -0.75
C HIS A 48 5.69 -12.53 0.75
N ILE A 49 6.22 -11.51 1.42
CA ILE A 49 6.38 -11.46 2.88
C ILE A 49 5.12 -10.91 3.56
N GLU A 50 4.32 -10.13 2.83
CA GLU A 50 3.02 -9.66 3.29
C GLU A 50 2.06 -9.44 2.11
N GLN A 51 0.76 -9.59 2.37
CA GLN A 51 -0.29 -9.27 1.41
C GLN A 51 -1.53 -8.77 2.15
N GLY A 52 -2.35 -8.01 1.45
CA GLY A 52 -3.61 -7.54 1.99
C GLY A 52 -4.37 -6.67 1.00
N GLU A 53 -5.38 -5.98 1.51
CA GLU A 53 -6.29 -5.18 0.70
C GLU A 53 -6.60 -3.85 1.39
N PHE A 54 -6.67 -2.77 0.62
CA PHE A 54 -7.15 -1.46 1.07
C PHE A 54 -8.40 -1.07 0.29
N GLY A 55 -9.55 -1.02 0.96
CA GLY A 55 -10.76 -0.49 0.35
C GLY A 55 -10.73 1.04 0.23
N TYR A 56 -11.60 1.59 -0.61
CA TYR A 56 -11.76 3.04 -0.79
C TYR A 56 -11.81 3.82 0.52
N LYS A 57 -12.54 3.32 1.54
CA LYS A 57 -12.68 4.02 2.84
C LYS A 57 -11.36 4.12 3.61
N ASP A 58 -10.44 3.20 3.36
CA ASP A 58 -9.14 3.14 4.02
C ASP A 58 -8.15 4.05 3.29
N TYR A 59 -7.97 3.87 1.98
CA TYR A 59 -6.95 4.63 1.24
C TYR A 59 -7.38 6.06 0.88
N SER A 60 -8.68 6.34 0.77
CA SER A 60 -9.16 7.71 0.47
C SER A 60 -8.89 8.71 1.59
N LYS A 61 -8.45 8.25 2.77
CA LYS A 61 -8.08 9.10 3.91
C LYS A 61 -6.57 9.07 4.13
N PRO A 62 -5.83 10.12 3.74
CA PRO A 62 -4.37 10.14 3.79
C PRO A 62 -3.82 9.78 5.18
N ASP A 63 -4.29 10.40 6.26
CA ASP A 63 -3.79 10.14 7.62
C ASP A 63 -3.97 8.68 8.05
N THR A 64 -5.16 8.12 7.85
CA THR A 64 -5.45 6.73 8.21
C THR A 64 -4.62 5.77 7.36
N PHE A 65 -4.50 6.08 6.07
CA PHE A 65 -3.75 5.28 5.12
C PHE A 65 -2.26 5.26 5.43
N LEU A 66 -1.64 6.43 5.59
CA LEU A 66 -0.23 6.58 5.94
C LEU A 66 0.10 5.92 7.28
N HIS A 67 -0.76 6.09 8.28
CA HIS A 67 -0.57 5.44 9.57
C HIS A 67 -0.54 3.91 9.44
N ARG A 68 -1.39 3.31 8.61
CA ARG A 68 -1.36 1.86 8.36
C ARG A 68 -0.11 1.43 7.60
N LEU A 69 0.30 2.17 6.56
CA LEU A 69 1.53 1.88 5.82
C LEU A 69 2.76 1.90 6.73
N ARG A 70 2.85 2.87 7.66
CA ARG A 70 3.94 2.92 8.64
C ARG A 70 3.96 1.69 9.54
N ARG A 71 2.80 1.26 10.07
CA ARG A 71 2.73 0.05 10.90
C ARG A 71 3.16 -1.20 10.15
N ILE A 72 2.75 -1.33 8.88
CA ILE A 72 3.21 -2.41 8.00
C ILE A 72 4.73 -2.37 7.88
N LYS A 73 5.31 -1.22 7.51
CA LYS A 73 6.76 -1.06 7.38
C LYS A 73 7.51 -1.41 8.68
N GLU A 74 7.05 -0.91 9.82
CA GLU A 74 7.64 -1.21 11.12
C GLU A 74 7.59 -2.71 11.43
N SER A 75 6.48 -3.38 11.12
CA SER A 75 6.35 -4.83 11.28
C SER A 75 7.31 -5.61 10.36
N LEU A 76 7.56 -5.12 9.15
CA LEU A 76 8.46 -5.75 8.19
C LEU A 76 9.94 -5.46 8.48
N SER A 77 10.26 -4.30 9.08
CA SER A 77 11.63 -3.93 9.46
C SER A 77 12.06 -4.44 10.83
N GLY A 78 11.10 -4.81 11.69
CA GLY A 78 11.36 -5.42 12.99
C GLY A 78 11.54 -6.95 12.95
N HIS A 79 11.43 -7.55 11.76
CA HIS A 79 11.65 -8.97 11.48
C HIS A 79 13.03 -9.16 10.86
#